data_AF-A0A5R8ML34-F1
#
_entry.id   AF-A0A5R8ML34-F1
#
_cell.length_a   1.000
_cell.length_b   1.000
_cell.length_c   1.000
_cell.angle_alpha   90.00
_cell.angle_beta   90.00
_cell.angle_gamma   90.00
#
_symmetry.space_group_name_H-M   'P 1'
#
loop_
_entity.id
_entity.type
_entity.pdbx_description
1 polymer ?
#
loop_
_entity_poly.entity_id
_entity_poly.type
_entity_poly.pdbx_seq_one_letter_code
_entity_poly.pdbx_strand_id
1 'polypeptide(L)'
;MTRIVLHVDRLVLRGVAPGDAAALGEALRAELGRRLAQPGALDALRAANGQHRLDAGRLRLAPERGTAALGKAVARRIIPGGEP
;
A
#
# COMPACT_ATOMS: atom_id res chain seq x y z
N MET A 1 6.55 -23.01 5.37
CA MET A 1 5.53 -21.94 5.37
C MET A 1 6.25 -20.61 5.28
N THR A 2 5.94 -19.77 4.29
CA THR A 2 6.57 -18.45 4.17
C THR A 2 5.78 -17.44 5.01
N ARG A 3 6.45 -16.78 5.96
CA ARG A 3 5.86 -15.72 6.77
C ARG A 3 6.31 -14.37 6.23
N ILE A 4 5.35 -13.50 5.88
CA ILE A 4 5.62 -12.11 5.53
C ILE A 4 5.33 -11.24 6.75
N VAL A 5 6.28 -10.40 7.13
CA VAL A 5 6.12 -9.43 8.23
C VAL A 5 6.17 -8.02 7.63
N LEU A 6 5.10 -7.25 7.80
CA LEU A 6 4.99 -5.89 7.29
C LEU A 6 5.32 -4.88 8.39
N HIS A 7 6.36 -4.08 8.18
CA HIS A 7 6.69 -2.91 8.99
C HIS A 7 6.51 -1.64 8.17
N VAL A 8 5.88 -0.63 8.77
CA VAL A 8 5.77 0.72 8.22
C VAL A 8 6.38 1.66 9.25
N ASP A 9 7.66 2.00 9.07
CA ASP A 9 8.40 2.78 10.06
C ASP A 9 7.93 4.24 10.12
N ARG A 10 7.56 4.78 8.95
CA ARG A 10 7.11 6.16 8.84
C ARG A 10 6.14 6.33 7.67
N LEU A 11 5.03 7.01 7.94
CA LEU A 11 4.10 7.48 6.93
C LEU A 11 4.11 9.01 6.92
N VAL A 12 4.70 9.61 5.88
CA VAL A 12 4.73 11.07 5.72
C VAL A 12 3.60 11.48 4.77
N LEU A 13 2.63 12.22 5.30
CA LEU A 13 1.48 12.71 4.54
C LEU A 13 1.60 14.22 4.36
N ARG A 14 1.53 14.69 3.12
CA ARG A 14 1.51 16.12 2.79
C ARG A 14 0.16 16.46 2.16
N GLY A 15 -0.51 17.49 2.67
CA GLY A 15 -1.85 17.90 2.20
C GLY A 15 -3.00 16.99 2.66
N VAL A 16 -2.77 16.11 3.64
CA VAL A 16 -3.83 15.33 4.31
C VAL A 16 -4.11 15.98 5.66
N ALA A 17 -5.40 16.14 6.01
CA ALA A 17 -5.77 16.70 7.30
C ALA A 17 -5.26 15.80 8.45
N PRO A 18 -4.79 16.35 9.58
CA PRO A 18 -4.26 15.55 10.68
C PRO A 18 -5.25 14.50 11.21
N GLY A 19 -6.55 14.82 11.25
CA GLY A 19 -7.61 13.90 11.67
C GLY A 19 -7.78 12.68 10.76
N ASP A 20 -7.34 12.77 9.51
CA ASP A 20 -7.46 11.69 8.52
C ASP A 20 -6.21 10.81 8.42
N ALA A 21 -5.09 11.24 9.00
CA ALA A 21 -3.81 10.57 8.86
C ALA A 21 -3.84 9.13 9.41
N ALA A 22 -4.49 8.93 10.56
CA ALA A 22 -4.65 7.62 11.17
C ALA A 22 -5.52 6.69 10.31
N ALA A 23 -6.66 7.19 9.82
CA ALA A 23 -7.58 6.43 8.97
C ALA A 23 -6.91 6.00 7.65
N LEU A 24 -6.09 6.87 7.06
CA LEU A 24 -5.30 6.56 5.87
C LEU A 24 -4.24 5.50 6.15
N GLY A 25 -3.51 5.62 7.26
CA GLY A 25 -2.50 4.65 7.68
C GLY A 25 -3.08 3.25 7.89
N GLU A 26 -4.22 3.16 8.58
CA GLU A 26 -4.92 1.89 8.79
C GLU A 26 -5.44 1.30 7.47
N ALA A 27 -6.03 2.12 6.60
CA ALA A 27 -6.50 1.66 5.30
C ALA A 27 -5.36 1.14 4.41
N LEU A 28 -4.19 1.81 4.44
CA LEU A 28 -2.98 1.39 3.75
C LEU A 28 -2.50 0.03 4.29
N ARG A 29 -2.36 -0.10 5.61
CA ARG A 29 -1.89 -1.33 6.26
C ARG A 29 -2.81 -2.52 6.00
N ALA A 30 -4.13 -2.30 6.09
CA ALA A 30 -5.12 -3.33 5.82
C ALA A 30 -5.10 -3.80 4.35
N GLU A 31 -4.92 -2.88 3.39
CA GLU A 31 -4.82 -3.25 1.98
C GLU A 31 -3.50 -3.97 1.66
N LEU A 32 -2.38 -3.50 2.20
CA LEU A 32 -1.09 -4.18 2.06
C LEU A 32 -1.14 -5.60 2.63
N GLY A 33 -1.70 -5.77 3.83
CA GLY A 33 -1.88 -7.09 4.45
C GLY A 33 -2.73 -8.02 3.59
N ARG A 34 -3.85 -7.53 3.03
CA ARG A 34 -4.70 -8.32 2.14
C ARG A 34 -3.95 -8.76 0.87
N ARG A 35 -3.18 -7.87 0.26
CA ARG A 35 -2.42 -8.14 -0.97
C ARG A 35 -1.27 -9.11 -0.74
N LEU A 36 -0.58 -8.96 0.38
CA LEU A 36 0.51 -9.87 0.79
C LEU A 36 0.01 -11.27 1.14
N ALA A 37 -1.26 -11.41 1.50
CA ALA A 37 -1.91 -12.69 1.73
C ALA A 37 -2.37 -13.39 0.43
N GLN A 38 -2.34 -12.71 -0.73
CA GLN A 38 -2.71 -13.33 -1.99
C GLN A 38 -1.63 -14.32 -2.47
N PRO A 39 -2.01 -15.43 -3.11
CA PRO A 39 -1.08 -16.30 -3.83
C PRO A 39 -0.22 -15.48 -4.82
N GLY A 40 1.05 -15.84 -4.98
CA GLY A 40 1.98 -15.14 -5.88
C GLY A 40 2.53 -13.81 -5.35
N ALA A 41 2.04 -13.29 -4.22
CA ALA A 41 2.57 -12.05 -3.64
C ALA A 41 4.07 -12.14 -3.26
N LEU A 42 4.53 -13.31 -2.81
CA LEU A 42 5.93 -13.55 -2.51
C LEU A 42 6.81 -13.47 -3.76
N ASP A 43 6.33 -13.97 -4.89
CA ASP A 43 7.07 -13.95 -6.14
C ASP A 43 7.09 -12.54 -6.74
N ALA A 44 5.99 -11.78 -6.61
CA ALA A 44 5.97 -10.35 -6.93
C ALA A 44 6.98 -9.55 -6.07
N LEU A 45 7.08 -9.84 -4.77
CA LEU A 45 8.08 -9.22 -3.88
C LEU A 45 9.51 -9.60 -4.28
N ARG A 46 9.76 -10.86 -4.63
CA ARG A 46 11.06 -11.32 -5.13
C ARG A 46 11.43 -10.69 -6.47
N ALA A 47 10.45 -10.46 -7.35
CA ALA A 47 10.68 -9.76 -8.62
C ALA A 47 11.01 -8.27 -8.41
N ALA A 48 10.44 -7.65 -7.38
CA ALA A 48 10.73 -6.27 -6.98
C ALA A 48 12.05 -6.11 -6.17
N ASN A 49 12.82 -7.20 -5.99
CA ASN A 49 13.97 -7.26 -5.08
C ASN A 49 14.96 -6.09 -5.25
N GLY A 50 15.32 -5.47 -4.12
CA GLY A 50 16.39 -4.48 -4.03
C GLY A 50 16.02 -3.05 -4.46
N GLN A 51 14.75 -2.75 -4.73
CA GLN A 51 14.34 -1.37 -5.01
C GLN A 51 14.44 -0.50 -3.76
N HIS A 52 15.48 0.33 -3.70
CA HIS A 52 15.65 1.35 -2.65
C HIS A 52 14.53 2.41 -2.67
N ARG A 53 13.85 2.57 -3.81
CA ARG A 53 12.73 3.49 -3.99
C ARG A 53 11.75 2.94 -5.02
N LEU A 54 10.48 2.90 -4.64
CA LEU A 54 9.37 2.63 -5.54
C LEU A 54 8.60 3.94 -5.75
N ASP A 55 8.54 4.41 -6.99
CA ASP A 55 7.74 5.58 -7.35
C ASP A 55 6.34 5.12 -7.79
N ALA A 56 5.34 5.37 -6.94
CA ALA A 56 3.95 5.01 -7.22
C ALA A 56 3.27 5.93 -8.25
N GLY A 57 3.96 7.00 -8.68
CA GLY A 57 3.45 7.98 -9.63
C GLY A 57 2.27 8.79 -9.07
N ARG A 58 1.56 9.48 -9.98
CA ARG A 58 0.38 10.28 -9.63
C ARG A 58 -0.86 9.39 -9.56
N LEU A 59 -1.50 9.35 -8.39
CA LEU A 59 -2.81 8.72 -8.20
C LEU A 59 -3.91 9.77 -8.34
N ARG A 60 -4.91 9.47 -9.17
CA ARG A 60 -6.15 10.25 -9.24
C ARG A 60 -7.24 9.47 -8.52
N LEU A 61 -7.91 10.12 -7.59
CA LEU A 61 -9.03 9.56 -6.85
C LEU A 61 -10.26 10.38 -7.16
N ALA A 62 -11.42 9.73 -7.24
CA ALA A 62 -12.66 10.49 -7.31
C ALA A 62 -12.87 11.25 -5.99
N PRO A 63 -13.34 12.51 -6.01
CA PRO A 63 -13.39 13.40 -4.85
C PRO A 63 -14.16 12.81 -3.66
N GLU A 64 -15.22 12.06 -3.92
CA GLU A 64 -16.07 11.42 -2.90
C GLU A 64 -15.46 10.18 -2.23
N ARG A 65 -14.28 9.71 -2.66
CA ARG A 65 -13.76 8.41 -2.21
C ARG A 65 -13.08 8.43 -0.83
N GLY A 66 -12.83 9.60 -0.25
CA GLY A 66 -12.28 9.73 1.11
C GLY A 66 -10.90 9.11 1.33
N THR A 67 -10.39 9.20 2.56
CA THR A 67 -9.01 8.84 2.92
C THR A 67 -8.74 7.35 2.95
N ALA A 68 -9.76 6.54 3.22
CA ALA A 68 -9.66 5.09 3.14
C ALA A 68 -9.42 4.59 1.70
N ALA A 69 -10.05 5.20 0.70
CA ALA A 69 -9.80 4.84 -0.69
C ALA A 69 -8.41 5.29 -1.16
N LEU A 70 -7.90 6.41 -0.64
CA LEU A 70 -6.53 6.83 -0.88
C LEU A 70 -5.53 5.80 -0.34
N GLY A 71 -5.68 5.35 0.91
CA GLY A 71 -4.83 4.31 1.49
C GLY A 71 -4.84 3.02 0.67
N LYS A 72 -6.03 2.57 0.23
CA LYS A 72 -6.15 1.41 -0.66
C LYS A 72 -5.43 1.63 -1.99
N ALA A 73 -5.67 2.75 -2.65
CA ALA A 73 -5.08 3.04 -3.97
C ALA A 73 -3.55 3.09 -3.93
N VAL A 74 -2.97 3.66 -2.88
CA VAL A 74 -1.52 3.67 -2.66
C VAL A 74 -0.99 2.25 -2.46
N ALA A 75 -1.61 1.45 -1.60
CA ALA A 75 -1.19 0.05 -1.38
C ALA A 75 -1.18 -0.77 -2.67
N ARG A 76 -2.13 -0.54 -3.59
CA ARG A 76 -2.14 -1.24 -4.90
C ARG A 76 -0.94 -0.94 -5.77
N ARG A 77 -0.32 0.23 -5.61
CA ARG A 77 0.87 0.62 -6.38
C ARG A 77 2.16 0.10 -5.77
N ILE A 78 2.20 -0.02 -4.45
CA ILE A 78 3.35 -0.61 -3.74
C ILE A 78 3.42 -2.10 -4.04
N ILE A 79 2.28 -2.80 -3.96
CA ILE A 79 2.18 -4.22 -4.26
C ILE A 79 1.06 -4.41 -5.28
N PRO A 80 1.38 -4.71 -6.55
CA PRO A 80 0.37 -4.96 -7.58
C PRO A 80 -0.57 -6.12 -7.22
N GLY A 81 -0.11 -7.01 -6.33
CA GLY A 81 -0.73 -8.32 -6.10
C GLY A 81 -0.22 -9.30 -7.15
N GLY A 82 -0.16 -10.58 -6.80
CA GLY A 82 -0.01 -11.62 -7.80
C GLY A 82 -1.35 -11.77 -8.52
N GLU A 83 -1.60 -10.96 -9.54
CA GLU A 83 -2.54 -11.36 -10.58
C GLU A 83 -1.80 -12.39 -11.46
N PRO A 84 -2.42 -13.56 -11.74
CA PRO A 84 -1.84 -14.55 -12.64
C PRO A 84 -1.64 -13.99 -14.06
#